data_AF-A0A955PYF1-F1
#
_entry.id   AF-A0A955PYF1-F1
#
_cell.length_a   1.000
_cell.length_b   1.000
_cell.length_c   1.000
_cell.angle_alpha   90.00
_cell.angle_beta   90.00
_cell.angle_gamma   90.00
#
_symmetry.space_group_name_H-M   'P 1'
#
loop_
_entity.id
_entity.type
_entity.pdbx_description
1 polymer ?
#
loop_
_entity_poly.entity_id
_entity_poly.type
_entity_poly.pdbx_seq_one_letter_code
_entity_poly.pdbx_strand_id
1 'polypeptide(L)' 'NFGLWSPHETLGWVGARGLDVLWAKNARGQNVSKAIFSVHNGELRLAHPSRLMMVTTNAEIAQSDCLFYILPDS' A
#
# COMPACT_ATOMS: atom_id res chain seq x y z
N ASN A 1 -6.69 -11.75 9.39
CA ASN A 1 -6.60 -10.99 8.12
C ASN A 1 -5.28 -11.31 7.45
N PHE A 2 -5.28 -12.33 6.58
CA PHE A 2 -4.09 -12.77 5.83
C PHE A 2 -4.52 -13.21 4.43
N GLY A 3 -5.11 -12.30 3.64
CA GLY A 3 -5.31 -12.56 2.22
C GLY A 3 -3.97 -12.47 1.49
N LEU A 4 -3.68 -13.43 0.61
CA LEU A 4 -2.64 -13.27 -0.40
C LEU A 4 -3.23 -12.37 -1.49
N TRP A 5 -2.57 -11.24 -1.81
CA TRP A 5 -3.06 -10.36 -2.87
C TRP A 5 -2.26 -10.61 -4.14
N SER A 6 -2.98 -10.85 -5.24
CA SER A 6 -2.38 -11.07 -6.56
C SER A 6 -1.82 -9.75 -7.11
N PRO A 7 -0.74 -9.78 -7.91
CA PRO A 7 -0.41 -8.66 -8.79
C PRO A 7 -1.66 -8.24 -9.57
N HIS A 8 -1.85 -6.93 -9.70
CA HIS A 8 -3.00 -6.30 -10.38
C HIS A 8 -4.31 -6.22 -9.59
N GLU A 9 -4.39 -6.71 -8.34
CA GLU A 9 -5.55 -6.43 -7.50
C GLU A 9 -5.59 -4.96 -7.07
N THR A 10 -6.77 -4.37 -7.21
CA THR A 10 -7.04 -2.99 -6.83
C THR A 10 -7.18 -2.90 -5.32
N LEU A 11 -6.25 -2.19 -4.69
CA LEU A 11 -6.29 -1.85 -3.27
C LEU A 11 -7.28 -0.73 -2.97
N GLY A 12 -7.56 0.11 -3.97
CA GLY A 12 -8.45 1.25 -3.85
C GLY A 12 -8.22 2.26 -4.97
N TRP A 13 -8.63 3.51 -4.73
CA TRP A 13 -8.55 4.60 -5.70
C TRP A 13 -7.74 5.76 -5.16
N VAL A 14 -6.95 6.38 -6.04
CA VAL A 14 -6.21 7.61 -5.75
C VAL A 14 -6.93 8.81 -6.35
N GLY A 15 -6.86 9.95 -5.65
CA GLY A 15 -7.28 11.24 -6.21
C GLY A 15 -6.24 11.84 -7.17
N ALA A 16 -6.41 13.11 -7.52
CA ALA A 16 -5.53 13.81 -8.48
C ALA A 16 -4.03 13.82 -8.10
N ARG A 17 -3.71 13.65 -6.81
CA ARG A 17 -2.32 13.58 -6.32
C ARG A 17 -1.69 12.18 -6.43
N GLY A 18 -2.41 11.18 -6.94
CA GLY A 18 -1.87 9.86 -7.20
C GLY A 18 -1.19 9.24 -5.97
N LEU A 19 0.04 8.73 -6.16
CA LEU A 19 0.87 8.14 -5.11
C LEU A 19 1.57 9.17 -4.21
N ASP A 20 1.53 10.46 -4.53
CA ASP A 20 2.33 11.47 -3.80
C ASP A 20 1.87 11.65 -2.34
N VAL A 21 0.66 11.16 -2.02
CA VAL A 21 0.08 11.16 -0.67
C VAL A 21 0.29 9.85 0.10
N LEU A 22 1.00 8.87 -0.47
CA LEU A 22 1.19 7.55 0.12
C LEU A 22 2.67 7.21 0.28
N TRP A 23 3.06 6.80 1.49
CA TRP A 23 4.43 6.41 1.81
C TRP A 23 4.47 4.98 2.36
N ALA A 24 5.35 4.15 1.81
CA ALA A 24 5.74 2.88 2.38
C ALA A 24 7.21 2.98 2.79
N LYS A 25 7.51 2.97 4.09
CA LYS A 25 8.89 3.05 4.59
C LYS A 25 9.39 1.66 4.95
N ASN A 26 10.56 1.29 4.43
CA ASN A 26 11.23 0.06 4.86
C ASN A 26 11.83 0.21 6.28
N ALA A 27 12.42 -0.85 6.82
CA ALA A 27 13.06 -0.83 8.14
C ALA A 27 14.21 0.18 8.28
N ARG A 28 14.76 0.69 7.16
CA ARG A 28 15.77 1.75 7.12
C ARG A 28 15.17 3.16 6.99
N GLY A 29 13.84 3.27 7.06
CA GLY A 29 13.10 4.54 6.92
C GLY A 29 13.00 5.05 5.48
N GLN A 30 13.48 4.29 4.49
CA GLN A 30 13.48 4.73 3.08
C GLN A 30 12.10 4.53 2.47
N ASN A 31 11.61 5.55 1.77
CA ASN A 31 10.35 5.45 1.04
C ASN A 31 10.52 4.56 -0.20
N VAL A 32 9.82 3.43 -0.20
CA VAL A 32 9.79 2.41 -1.25
C VAL A 32 8.43 2.30 -1.93
N SER A 33 7.52 3.29 -1.75
CA SER A 33 6.17 3.27 -2.35
C SER A 33 6.17 2.93 -3.84
N LYS A 34 7.09 3.51 -4.62
CA LYS A 34 7.15 3.29 -6.08
C LYS A 34 7.60 1.88 -6.49
N ALA A 35 8.23 1.13 -5.58
CA ALA A 35 8.59 -0.27 -5.82
C ALA A 35 7.45 -1.23 -5.47
N ILE A 36 6.52 -0.80 -4.61
CA ILE A 36 5.45 -1.64 -4.07
C ILE A 36 4.11 -1.36 -4.75
N PHE A 37 3.85 -0.10 -5.12
CA PHE A 37 2.58 0.33 -5.69
C PHE A 37 2.72 0.85 -7.11
N SER A 38 1.66 0.66 -7.87
CA SER A 38 1.44 1.28 -9.17
C SER A 38 0.07 1.94 -9.20
N VAL A 39 -0.09 2.95 -10.07
CA VAL A 39 -1.38 3.56 -10.35
C VAL A 39 -1.73 3.35 -11.81
N HIS A 40 -2.92 2.80 -12.06
CA HIS A 40 -3.44 2.58 -13.40
C HIS A 40 -4.88 3.09 -13.48
N ASN A 41 -5.15 4.09 -14.32
CA ASN A 41 -6.47 4.72 -14.45
C ASN A 41 -7.09 5.17 -13.10
N GLY A 42 -6.27 5.70 -12.19
CA GLY A 42 -6.72 6.13 -10.86
C GLY A 42 -6.88 5.00 -9.84
N GLU A 43 -6.62 3.75 -10.22
CA GLU A 43 -6.62 2.61 -9.30
C GLU A 43 -5.24 2.41 -8.68
N LEU A 44 -5.19 2.29 -7.35
CA LEU A 44 -4.01 1.87 -6.61
C LEU A 44 -3.89 0.36 -6.67
N ARG A 45 -2.78 -0.15 -7.20
CA ARG A 45 -2.52 -1.59 -7.34
C ARG A 45 -1.18 -1.97 -6.73
N LEU A 46 -1.05 -3.23 -6.33
CA LEU A 46 0.26 -3.80 -5.99
C LEU A 46 1.08 -4.06 -7.25
N ALA A 47 2.37 -3.73 -7.19
CA ALA A 47 3.32 -3.99 -8.27
C ALA A 47 3.82 -5.46 -8.27
N HIS A 48 3.75 -6.13 -7.12
CA HIS A 48 4.20 -7.52 -6.92
C HIS A 48 3.25 -8.24 -5.97
N PRO A 49 3.22 -9.59 -5.95
CA PRO A 49 2.41 -10.33 -4.97
C PRO A 49 2.84 -9.92 -3.57
N SER A 50 1.88 -9.68 -2.68
CA SER A 50 2.18 -9.25 -1.32
C SER A 50 1.07 -9.64 -0.36
N ARG A 51 1.42 -9.72 0.92
CA ARG A 51 0.48 -9.93 2.01
C ARG A 51 0.30 -8.63 2.78
N LEU A 52 -0.95 -8.20 2.92
CA LEU A 52 -1.32 -7.07 3.76
C LEU A 52 -1.62 -7.53 5.19
N MET A 53 -1.15 -6.78 6.17
CA MET A 53 -1.34 -7.05 7.60
C MET A 53 -1.81 -5.81 8.35
N MET A 54 -2.58 -6.04 9.43
CA MET A 54 -3.06 -4.99 10.34
C MET A 54 -3.72 -3.82 9.61
N VAL A 55 -4.55 -4.13 8.61
CA VAL A 55 -5.33 -3.12 7.88
C VAL A 55 -6.30 -2.45 8.83
N THR A 56 -6.29 -1.12 8.87
CA THR A 56 -7.23 -0.32 9.65
C THR A 56 -8.07 0.56 8.72
N THR A 57 -9.35 0.72 9.08
CA THR A 57 -10.26 1.70 8.46
C THR A 57 -10.40 2.96 9.32
N ASN A 58 -9.76 3.02 10.49
CA ASN A 58 -9.77 4.18 11.37
C ASN A 58 -8.75 5.22 10.90
N ALA A 59 -9.24 6.40 10.48
CA ALA A 59 -8.41 7.47 9.95
C ALA A 59 -7.43 8.07 10.97
N GLU A 60 -7.74 8.06 12.27
CA GLU A 60 -6.84 8.57 13.31
C GLU A 60 -5.64 7.64 13.51
N ILE A 61 -5.89 6.32 13.49
CA ILE A 61 -4.83 5.31 13.57
C ILE A 61 -3.97 5.36 12.30
N ALA A 62 -4.59 5.45 11.12
CA ALA A 62 -3.86 5.49 9.86
C ALA A 62 -2.92 6.70 9.72
N GLN A 63 -3.25 7.83 10.35
CA GLN A 63 -2.42 9.04 10.34
C GLN A 63 -1.30 9.03 11.38
N SER A 64 -1.53 8.40 12.54
CA SER A 64 -0.57 8.37 13.65
C SER A 64 0.40 7.18 13.60
N ASP A 65 -0.05 6.05 13.02
CA ASP A 65 0.76 4.85 12.79
C ASP A 65 0.83 4.56 11.27
N CYS A 66 0.02 3.61 10.79
CA CYS A 66 0.00 3.19 9.38
C CYS A 66 -1.40 2.70 8.96
N LEU A 67 -1.69 2.79 7.65
CA LEU A 67 -2.91 2.23 7.07
C LEU A 67 -2.92 0.68 7.11
N PHE A 68 -1.75 0.09 6.85
CA PHE A 68 -1.46 -1.34 6.92
C PHE A 68 0.05 -1.57 6.80
N TYR A 69 0.48 -2.80 7.05
CA TYR A 69 1.82 -3.28 6.76
C TYR A 69 1.82 -4.18 5.52
N ILE A 70 2.91 -4.14 4.75
CA ILE A 70 3.10 -4.94 3.54
C ILE A 70 4.27 -5.90 3.76
N LEU A 71 4.05 -7.17 3.43
CA LEU A 71 5.08 -8.18 3.28
C LEU A 71 5.14 -8.62 1.81
N PRO A 72 6.19 -8.28 1.05
CA PRO A 72 6.39 -8.79 -0.29
C PRO A 72 6.49 -10.33 -0.27
N ASP A 73 5.85 -11.00 -1.23
CA ASP A 73 6.05 -12.44 -1.43
C ASP A 73 7.37 -12.63 -2.20
N SER A 74 8.26 -13.44 -1.64
CA SER A 74 9.64 -13.66 -2.14
C SER A 74 9.72 -14.73 -3.21
#